data_AF-A0A957L6R8-F1
#
_entry.id   AF-A0A957L6R8-F1
#
_cell.length_a   1.000
_cell.length_b   1.000
_cell.length_c   1.000
_cell.angle_alpha   90.00
_cell.angle_beta   90.00
_cell.angle_gamma   90.00
#
_symmetry.space_group_name_H-M   'P 1'
#
loop_
_entity.id
_entity.type
_entity.pdbx_description
1 polymer ?
#
loop_
_entity_poly.entity_id
_entity_poly.type
_entity_poly.pdbx_seq_one_letter_code
_entity_poly.pdbx_strand_id
1 'polypeptide(L)' 'DALITNFHLPGSTLLMLVAAFAGRELMFRAYEEAIRERYRFFSFGDAMLIL' A
#
# COMPACT_ATOMS: atom_id res chain seq x y z
N ASP A 1 -12.46 -7.22 -8.90
CA ASP A 1 -11.49 -6.27 -9.51
C ASP A 1 -10.17 -6.36 -8.77
N ALA A 2 -9.06 -5.97 -9.40
CA ALA A 2 -7.72 -6.04 -8.80
C ALA A 2 -6.92 -4.75 -9.07
N LEU A 3 -5.98 -4.43 -8.18
CA LEU A 3 -5.14 -3.23 -8.28
C LEU A 3 -3.66 -3.58 -8.05
N ILE A 4 -2.79 -3.13 -8.96
CA ILE A 4 -1.33 -3.14 -8.77
C ILE A 4 -0.88 -1.71 -8.53
N THR A 5 -0.13 -1.47 -7.46
CA THR A 5 0.36 -0.13 -7.10
C THR A 5 1.63 -0.21 -6.24
N ASN A 6 2.31 0.91 -6.01
CA ASN A 6 3.47 0.96 -5.13
C ASN A 6 3.05 1.17 -3.66
N PHE A 7 4.02 1.09 -2.74
CA PHE A 7 3.81 1.55 -1.36
C PHE A 7 3.94 3.09 -1.27
N HIS A 8 2.80 3.75 -1.03
CA HIS A 8 2.68 5.21 -0.93
C HIS A 8 2.77 5.71 0.51
N LEU A 9 3.29 6.91 0.73
CA LEU A 9 3.37 7.51 2.07
C LEU A 9 1.99 7.83 2.70
N PRO A 10 1.91 7.86 4.04
CA PRO A 10 0.78 8.42 4.79
C PRO A 10 0.40 9.82 4.28
N GLY A 11 -0.89 10.03 4.01
CA GLY A 11 -1.43 11.34 3.59
C GLY A 11 -1.40 11.63 2.09
N SER A 12 -0.98 10.69 1.25
CA SER A 12 -1.11 10.83 -0.21
C SER A 12 -2.53 10.54 -0.70
N THR A 13 -2.94 11.16 -1.81
CA THR A 13 -4.23 10.88 -2.46
C THR A 13 -4.32 9.44 -2.98
N LEU A 14 -3.18 8.86 -3.40
CA LEU A 14 -3.10 7.46 -3.79
C LEU A 14 -3.36 6.51 -2.61
N LEU A 15 -2.91 6.87 -1.41
CA LEU A 15 -3.23 6.10 -0.21
C LEU A 15 -4.75 6.13 0.08
N MET A 16 -5.41 7.26 -0.14
CA MET A 16 -6.88 7.35 -0.02
C MET A 16 -7.59 6.44 -1.03
N LEU A 17 -7.12 6.38 -2.29
CA LEU A 17 -7.64 5.48 -3.32
C LEU A 17 -7.51 4.01 -2.89
N VAL A 18 -6.32 3.61 -2.45
CA VAL A 18 -6.05 2.26 -1.96
C VAL A 18 -6.91 1.92 -0.74
N ALA A 19 -7.08 2.86 0.20
CA ALA A 19 -7.91 2.67 1.38
C ALA A 19 -9.41 2.50 1.02
N ALA A 20 -9.90 3.18 -0.01
CA ALA A 20 -11.26 3.00 -0.52
C ALA A 20 -11.45 1.65 -1.21
N PHE A 21 -10.41 1.11 -1.85
CA PHE A 21 -10.46 -0.16 -2.57
C PHE A 21 -10.30 -1.38 -1.64
N ALA A 22 -9.30 -1.38 -0.76
CA ALA A 22 -8.91 -2.52 0.07
C ALA A 22 -9.43 -2.47 1.52
N GLY A 23 -9.99 -1.33 1.93
CA GLY A 23 -10.34 -1.07 3.31
C GLY A 23 -9.13 -0.64 4.16
N ARG A 24 -9.37 0.27 5.09
CA ARG A 24 -8.32 0.92 5.89
C ARG A 24 -7.52 -0.05 6.77
N GLU A 25 -8.19 -1.00 7.40
CA GLU A 25 -7.56 -1.93 8.35
C GLU A 25 -6.63 -2.93 7.68
N LEU A 26 -7.02 -3.48 6.52
CA LEU A 26 -6.18 -4.39 5.75
C LEU A 26 -4.95 -3.66 5.21
N MET A 27 -5.14 -2.43 4.71
CA MET A 27 -4.04 -1.59 4.23
C MET A 27 -3.01 -1.32 5.33
N PHE A 28 -3.44 -0.89 6.53
CA PHE A 28 -2.48 -0.62 7.62
C PHE A 28 -1.70 -1.86 8.06
N ARG A 29 -2.36 -3.03 8.16
CA ARG A 29 -1.67 -4.29 8.46
C ARG A 29 -0.64 -4.66 7.40
N ALA A 30 -0.98 -4.51 6.12
CA ALA A 30 -0.05 -4.76 5.02
C ALA A 30 1.16 -3.80 5.05
N TYR A 31 0.95 -2.55 5.44
CA TYR A 31 2.01 -1.56 5.60
C TYR A 31 2.93 -1.87 6.79
N GLU A 32 2.37 -2.25 7.93
CA GLU A 32 3.16 -2.67 9.10
C GLU A 32 4.05 -3.88 8.77
N GLU A 33 3.50 -4.84 8.04
CA GLU A 33 4.23 -6.01 7.54
C GLU A 33 5.35 -5.60 6.57
N ALA A 34 5.05 -4.75 5.59
CA ALA A 34 6.04 -4.27 4.63
C ALA A 34 7.20 -3.51 5.30
N ILE A 35 6.92 -2.76 6.37
CA ILE A 35 7.95 -2.10 7.18
C ILE A 35 8.79 -3.13 7.92
N ARG A 36 8.16 -4.13 8.57
CA ARG A 36 8.85 -5.20 9.30
C ARG A 36 9.82 -5.97 8.40
N GLU A 37 9.36 -6.30 7.20
CA GLU A 37 10.12 -7.03 6.18
C GLU A 37 11.03 -6.13 5.33
N ARG A 38 11.12 -4.83 5.66
CA ARG A 38 12.01 -3.84 5.02
C ARG A 38 11.82 -3.70 3.51
N TYR A 39 10.57 -3.71 3.06
CA TYR A 39 10.21 -3.38 1.69
C TYR A 39 10.66 -1.95 1.36
N ARG A 40 10.95 -1.72 0.09
CA ARG A 40 11.30 -0.40 -0.43
C ARG A 40 10.02 0.34 -0.79
N PHE A 41 9.85 1.55 -0.27
CA PHE A 41 8.70 2.40 -0.55
C PHE A 41 8.99 3.34 -1.73
N PHE A 42 7.99 4.12 -2.17
CA PHE A 42 8.05 5.12 -3.26
C PHE A 42 8.03 4.58 -4.70
N SER A 43 8.26 5.49 -5.66
CA SER A 43 8.16 5.29 -7.10
C SER A 43 9.02 4.16 -7.66
N PHE A 44 10.19 3.92 -7.07
CA PHE A 44 11.13 2.87 -7.48
C PHE A 44 11.27 1.75 -6.44
N GLY A 45 10.33 1.70 -5.50
CA GLY A 45 10.26 0.68 -4.48
C GLY A 45 9.62 -0.60 -4.99
N ASP A 46 9.18 -1.41 -4.04
CA ASP A 46 8.44 -2.64 -4.30
C ASP A 46 6.95 -2.32 -4.54
N ALA A 47 6.23 -3.29 -5.09
CA ALA A 47 4.83 -3.17 -5.46
C ALA A 47 3.93 -4.00 -4.53
N MET A 48 2.67 -3.60 -4.49
CA MET A 48 1.57 -4.26 -3.81
C MET A 48 0.50 -4.64 -4.84
N LEU A 49 0.03 -5.88 -4.76
CA LEU A 49 -1.09 -6.40 -5.53
C LEU A 49 -2.28 -6.62 -4.58
N ILE A 50 -3.43 -6.07 -4.94
CA ILE A 50 -4.69 -6.21 -4.20
C ILE A 50 -5.67 -6.98 -5.09
N LEU A 51 -6.25 -8.06 -4.57
CA LEU A 51 -7.14 -9.00 -5.26
C LEU A 51 -8.53 -9.04 -4.61
#